data_AF-A0A0H1AUD2-F1
#
_entry.id   AF-A0A0H1AUD2-F1
#
_cell.length_a   1.000
_cell.length_b   1.000
_cell.length_c   1.000
_cell.angle_alpha   90.00
_cell.angle_beta   90.00
_cell.angle_gamma   90.00
#
_symmetry.space_group_name_H-M   'P 1'
#
loop_
_entity.id
_entity.type
_entity.pdbx_description
1 polymer ?
#
loop_
_entity_poly.entity_id
_entity_poly.type
_entity_poly.pdbx_seq_one_letter_code
_entity_poly.pdbx_strand_id
1 'polypeptide(L)'
;MVMPQGLQCLDESGRVVLEVTDRLTRFVAAIDVPAGASGSVQLPEGTAWVSVINNNSPAVRGSAYRPSVTVDGNNVLSYGTNTAYGTGVTNCTLLVGVY
;
A
#
# COMPACT_ATOMS: atom_id res chain seq x y z
N MET A 1 13.14 5.87 25.91
CA MET A 1 12.12 6.03 24.85
C MET A 1 11.11 4.91 25.07
N VAL A 2 9.92 5.21 25.58
CA VAL A 2 8.87 4.21 25.86
C VAL A 2 7.98 4.15 24.62
N MET A 3 7.81 2.97 24.03
CA MET A 3 6.88 2.83 22.91
C MET A 3 5.44 2.82 23.43
N PRO A 4 4.54 3.60 22.79
CA PRO A 4 3.17 3.76 23.26
C PRO A 4 2.28 2.52 23.02
N GLN A 5 2.70 1.60 22.14
CA GLN A 5 1.93 0.41 21.73
C GLN A 5 2.91 -0.60 21.07
N GLY A 6 2.75 -1.91 21.34
CA GLY A 6 3.62 -2.99 20.85
C GLY A 6 3.97 -4.09 21.87
N LEU A 7 4.73 -5.10 21.43
CA LEU A 7 5.29 -6.15 22.28
C LEU A 7 6.80 -5.93 22.44
N GLN A 8 7.25 -5.81 23.69
CA GLN A 8 8.66 -5.78 24.03
C GLN A 8 8.99 -6.96 24.94
N CYS A 9 9.91 -7.82 24.52
CA CYS A 9 10.49 -8.84 25.39
C CYS A 9 11.88 -8.39 25.84
N LEU A 10 12.13 -8.52 27.14
CA LEU A 10 13.40 -8.20 27.78
C LEU A 10 14.08 -9.52 28.21
N ASP A 11 15.40 -9.54 28.25
CA ASP A 11 16.16 -10.59 28.92
C ASP A 11 16.22 -10.37 30.44
N GLU A 12 16.85 -11.30 31.15
CA GLU A 12 17.05 -11.25 32.61
C GLU A 12 17.88 -10.04 33.06
N SER A 13 18.66 -9.43 32.15
CA SER A 13 19.48 -8.24 32.39
C SER A 13 18.75 -6.94 32.04
N GLY A 14 17.47 -7.00 31.65
CA GLY A 14 16.67 -5.85 31.24
C GLY A 14 17.01 -5.31 29.85
N ARG A 15 17.71 -6.09 29.00
CA ARG A 15 17.99 -5.72 27.61
C ARG A 15 16.87 -6.17 26.71
N VAL A 16 16.59 -5.37 25.68
CA VAL A 16 15.56 -5.67 24.69
C VAL A 16 16.02 -6.84 23.79
N VAL A 17 15.28 -7.94 23.83
CA VAL A 17 15.49 -9.14 23.00
C VAL A 17 14.60 -9.11 21.77
N LEU A 18 13.38 -8.59 21.92
CA LEU A 18 12.40 -8.47 20.86
C LEU A 18 11.64 -7.16 21.05
N GLU A 19 11.49 -6.42 19.96
CA GLU A 19 10.70 -5.21 19.92
C GLU A 19 9.87 -5.24 18.64
N VAL A 20 8.56 -5.51 18.79
CA VAL A 20 7.61 -5.55 17.68
C VAL A 20 6.61 -4.42 17.85
N THR A 21 6.53 -3.56 16.83
CA THR A 21 5.44 -2.59 16.74
C THR A 21 4.15 -3.32 16.36
N ASP A 22 3.07 -3.05 17.08
CA ASP A 22 1.71 -3.42 16.70
C ASP A 22 1.22 -2.54 15.54
N ARG A 23 1.75 -2.77 14.34
CA ARG A 23 1.10 -2.28 13.12
C ARG A 23 -0.05 -3.20 12.77
N LEU A 24 -1.11 -3.18 13.58
CA LEU A 24 -2.37 -3.82 13.25
C LEU A 24 -2.98 -3.05 12.07
N THR A 25 -2.67 -3.49 10.85
CA THR A 25 -3.13 -2.84 9.64
C THR A 25 -4.61 -3.08 9.42
N ARG A 26 -5.36 -2.02 9.12
CA ARG A 26 -6.71 -2.14 8.62
C ARG A 26 -6.66 -2.22 7.10
N PHE A 27 -7.03 -3.38 6.56
CA PHE A 27 -7.28 -3.51 5.13
C PHE A 27 -8.57 -2.75 4.76
N VAL A 28 -8.48 -1.87 3.76
CA VAL A 28 -9.59 -1.01 3.35
C VAL A 28 -10.23 -1.53 2.08
N ALA A 29 -9.45 -1.78 1.02
CA ALA A 29 -9.99 -2.19 -0.27
C ALA A 29 -8.98 -2.94 -1.15
N ALA A 30 -9.52 -3.81 -2.01
CA ALA A 30 -8.88 -4.28 -3.23
C ALA A 30 -9.60 -3.61 -4.42
N ILE A 31 -8.90 -2.77 -5.16
CA ILE A 31 -9.46 -2.01 -6.28
C ILE A 31 -8.91 -2.57 -7.58
N ASP A 32 -9.75 -3.14 -8.45
CA ASP A 32 -9.34 -3.44 -9.82
C ASP A 32 -9.25 -2.15 -10.61
N VAL A 33 -8.07 -1.86 -11.14
CA VAL A 33 -7.77 -0.66 -11.91
C VAL A 33 -7.51 -1.07 -13.35
N PRO A 34 -8.45 -0.79 -14.26
CA PRO A 34 -8.22 -0.94 -15.68
C PRO A 34 -7.02 -0.11 -16.14
N ALA A 35 -6.27 -0.61 -17.12
CA ALA A 35 -5.14 0.13 -17.66
C ALA A 35 -5.59 1.50 -18.18
N GLY A 36 -4.92 2.56 -17.72
CA GLY A 36 -5.23 3.95 -18.05
C GLY A 36 -6.39 4.56 -17.26
N ALA A 37 -7.04 3.82 -16.37
CA ALA A 37 -8.10 4.36 -15.52
C ALA A 37 -7.54 5.23 -14.39
N SER A 38 -8.38 6.16 -13.94
CA SER A 38 -8.20 6.96 -12.76
C SER A 38 -9.40 6.82 -11.82
N GLY A 39 -9.20 7.15 -10.56
CA GLY A 39 -10.24 7.13 -9.54
C GLY A 39 -9.71 7.51 -8.18
N SER A 40 -10.58 7.49 -7.19
CA SER A 40 -10.24 7.81 -5.82
C SER A 40 -11.04 6.99 -4.82
N VAL A 41 -10.51 6.86 -3.62
CA VAL A 41 -11.15 6.20 -2.48
C VAL A 41 -10.90 7.01 -1.23
N GLN A 42 -11.97 7.24 -0.46
CA GLN A 42 -11.85 7.83 0.87
C GLN A 42 -11.28 6.78 1.83
N LEU A 43 -10.19 7.11 2.51
CA LEU A 43 -9.63 6.26 3.54
C LEU A 43 -10.14 6.70 4.92
N PRO A 44 -10.28 5.74 5.86
CA PRO A 44 -10.40 6.07 7.27
C PRO A 44 -9.15 6.79 7.78
N GLU A 45 -9.25 7.40 8.96
CA GLU A 45 -8.09 8.01 9.63
C GLU A 45 -6.96 6.99 9.84
N GLY A 46 -5.73 7.42 9.60
CA GLY A 46 -4.53 6.60 9.77
C GLY A 46 -3.46 6.91 8.72
N THR A 47 -2.33 6.20 8.80
CA THR A 47 -1.28 6.33 7.78
C THR A 47 -1.56 5.36 6.65
N ALA A 48 -1.89 5.87 5.47
CA ALA A 48 -2.19 5.06 4.30
C ALA A 48 -0.98 4.25 3.81
N TRP A 49 -1.24 3.03 3.34
CA TRP A 49 -0.31 2.24 2.56
C TRP A 49 -1.01 1.65 1.35
N VAL A 50 -0.24 1.43 0.29
CA VAL A 50 -0.74 0.93 -1.00
C VAL A 50 0.24 -0.10 -1.55
N SER A 51 -0.28 -1.20 -2.08
CA SER A 51 0.49 -2.19 -2.82
C SER A 51 -0.18 -2.45 -4.17
N VAL A 52 0.62 -2.51 -5.23
CA VAL A 52 0.14 -2.75 -6.61
C VAL A 52 0.42 -4.20 -6.99
N ILE A 53 -0.64 -4.95 -7.31
CA ILE A 53 -0.57 -6.32 -7.81
C ILE A 53 -0.94 -6.30 -9.29
N ASN A 54 -0.09 -6.84 -10.16
CA ASN A 54 -0.38 -6.89 -11.60
C ASN A 54 -1.26 -8.11 -11.90
N ASN A 55 -2.38 -7.93 -12.62
CA ASN A 55 -3.40 -8.96 -12.69
C ASN A 55 -3.11 -10.08 -13.71
N ASN A 56 -2.13 -9.97 -14.62
CA ASN A 56 -1.76 -11.09 -15.53
C ASN A 56 -0.52 -10.85 -16.43
N SER A 57 0.49 -10.06 -16.03
CA SER A 57 1.70 -9.95 -16.87
C SER A 57 2.78 -10.97 -16.45
N PRO A 58 3.01 -12.05 -17.22
CA PRO A 58 4.16 -12.92 -17.01
C PRO A 58 5.42 -12.15 -17.37
N ALA A 59 5.97 -11.38 -16.42
CA ALA A 59 7.32 -10.85 -16.41
C ALA A 59 7.89 -10.34 -17.76
N VAL A 60 7.08 -9.86 -18.70
CA VAL A 60 7.57 -9.09 -19.84
C VAL A 60 7.90 -7.74 -19.24
N ARG A 61 9.15 -7.59 -18.80
CA ARG A 61 9.72 -6.36 -18.23
C ARG A 61 9.21 -5.17 -19.04
N GLY A 62 8.34 -4.35 -18.44
CA GLY A 62 7.79 -3.14 -19.05
C GLY A 62 6.30 -3.13 -19.44
N SER A 63 5.57 -4.24 -19.29
CA SER A 63 4.14 -4.35 -19.72
C SER A 63 3.11 -4.29 -18.58
N ALA A 64 3.54 -4.14 -17.33
CA ALA A 64 2.63 -4.02 -16.19
C ALA A 64 2.20 -2.57 -16.00
N TYR A 65 0.89 -2.31 -16.04
CA TYR A 65 0.34 -1.01 -15.68
C TYR A 65 0.61 -0.74 -14.21
N ARG A 66 1.17 0.43 -13.90
CA ARG A 66 1.33 0.90 -12.52
C ARG A 66 0.72 2.29 -12.41
N PRO A 67 -0.46 2.48 -11.82
CA PRO A 67 -1.01 3.82 -11.71
C PRO A 67 -0.07 4.71 -10.86
N SER A 68 -0.06 6.01 -11.12
CA SER A 68 0.40 6.97 -10.12
C SER A 68 -0.58 6.92 -8.95
N VAL A 69 -0.07 6.93 -7.72
CA VAL A 69 -0.92 6.91 -6.52
C VAL A 69 -0.44 8.01 -5.58
N THR A 70 -1.39 8.80 -5.07
CA THR A 70 -1.15 9.85 -4.09
C THR A 70 -2.21 9.79 -3.00
N VAL A 71 -1.86 10.25 -1.80
CA VAL A 71 -2.81 10.43 -0.70
C VAL A 71 -2.69 11.88 -0.25
N ASP A 72 -3.81 12.59 -0.19
CA ASP A 72 -3.85 13.99 0.23
C ASP A 72 -4.00 14.14 1.76
N GLY A 73 -4.01 15.39 2.24
CA GLY A 73 -4.19 15.69 3.67
C GLY A 73 -5.58 15.38 4.22
N ASN A 74 -6.55 15.04 3.37
CA ASN A 74 -7.92 14.66 3.73
C ASN A 74 -8.13 13.13 3.69
N ASN A 75 -7.04 12.35 3.65
CA ASN A 75 -7.05 10.89 3.53
C ASN A 75 -7.77 10.39 2.27
N VAL A 76 -7.74 11.15 1.18
CA VAL A 76 -8.23 10.69 -0.13
C VAL A 76 -7.06 10.08 -0.89
N LEU A 77 -7.14 8.78 -1.14
CA LEU A 77 -6.24 8.13 -2.08
C LEU A 77 -6.76 8.37 -3.49
N SER A 78 -5.91 8.92 -4.34
CA SER A 78 -6.17 9.07 -5.78
C SER A 78 -5.20 8.22 -6.57
N TYR A 79 -5.71 7.54 -7.60
CA TYR A 79 -4.91 6.80 -8.56
C TYR A 79 -5.19 7.29 -9.98
N GLY A 80 -4.17 7.25 -10.84
CA GLY A 80 -4.32 7.72 -12.21
C GLY A 80 -3.26 7.22 -13.16
N THR A 81 -3.36 7.69 -14.41
CA THR A 81 -2.42 7.36 -15.47
C THR A 81 -1.02 7.77 -15.08
N ASN A 82 -0.06 6.86 -15.21
CA ASN A 82 1.35 7.20 -15.28
C ASN A 82 1.83 6.90 -16.71
N THR A 83 2.58 7.84 -17.28
CA THR A 83 2.98 7.85 -18.70
C THR A 83 4.17 6.92 -19.01
N ALA A 84 4.74 6.26 -18.00
CA ALA A 84 5.94 5.44 -18.11
C ALA A 84 5.70 3.97 -18.52
N TYR A 85 4.64 3.65 -19.27
CA TYR A 85 4.30 2.25 -19.62
C TYR A 85 4.21 2.02 -21.12
N GLY A 86 4.63 0.82 -21.55
CA GLY A 86 4.57 0.39 -22.94
C GLY A 86 3.16 0.03 -23.42
N THR A 87 3.04 -0.35 -24.69
CA THR A 87 1.80 -0.87 -25.28
C THR A 87 1.50 -2.29 -24.77
N GLY A 88 0.21 -2.65 -24.65
CA GLY A 88 -0.22 -3.98 -24.18
C GLY A 88 -0.33 -4.12 -22.65
N VAL A 89 -0.53 -3.01 -21.94
CA VAL A 89 -0.70 -3.01 -20.49
C VAL A 89 -1.98 -3.72 -20.04
N THR A 90 -1.84 -4.54 -19.01
CA THR A 90 -2.95 -5.24 -18.34
C THR A 90 -3.37 -4.52 -17.08
N ASN A 91 -4.60 -4.79 -16.61
CA ASN A 91 -5.14 -4.25 -15.37
C ASN A 91 -4.24 -4.59 -14.17
N CYS A 92 -4.37 -3.81 -13.10
CA CYS A 92 -3.74 -4.09 -11.82
C CYS A 92 -4.75 -3.98 -10.68
N THR A 93 -4.51 -4.71 -9.59
CA THR A 93 -5.23 -4.54 -8.34
C THR A 93 -4.43 -3.66 -7.39
N LEU A 94 -5.05 -2.61 -6.84
CA LEU A 94 -4.51 -1.86 -5.71
C LEU A 94 -5.02 -2.50 -4.42
N LEU A 95 -4.11 -2.97 -3.58
CA LEU A 95 -4.39 -3.26 -2.18
C LEU A 95 -4.13 -2.03 -1.35
N VAL A 96 -5.11 -1.61 -0.58
CA VAL A 96 -5.07 -0.38 0.20
C VAL A 96 -5.41 -0.67 1.64
N GLY A 97 -4.68 -0.04 2.56
CA GLY A 97 -5.03 -0.04 3.97
C GLY A 97 -4.48 1.17 4.70
N VAL A 98 -4.73 1.20 6.00
CA VAL A 98 -4.21 2.20 6.93
C VAL A 98 -3.55 1.52 8.13
N TYR A 99 -2.50 2.14 8.65
CA TYR A 99 -1.94 1.86 9.97
C TYR A 99 -2.63 2.73 11.03
#